data_AF-A0A7M7NXL5-F1
#
_entry.id   AF-A0A7M7NXL5-F1
#
_cell.length_a   1.000
_cell.length_b   1.000
_cell.length_c   1.000
_cell.angle_alpha   90.00
_cell.angle_beta   90.00
_cell.angle_gamma   90.00
#
_symmetry.space_group_name_H-M   'P 1'
#
loop_
_entity.id
_entity.type
_entity.pdbx_description
1 polymer ?
#
loop_
_entity_poly.entity_id
_entity_poly.type
_entity_poly.pdbx_seq_one_letter_code
_entity_poly.pdbx_strand_id
1 'polypeptide(L)'
;MNLDRGLNTEIYAKMEAKRRESMKMEIGQCLEHALDQLRDIWNEIGICEDQRGERQNVVLHHIRNLLSEMVTEEESLRQRLMKSVASSTEKVTTLCIELALQQYEPDSGISILQLEKALRLQVEQLGKEKSDRLGALEGLQKVEQTLCDILCTTPYYIPSGTVPSQEQLGILREHIDTLTAEKDQRHKTFTSTKKEILSYMEYLEQGPETSFEREVICEEEEAFVLSKENIQALKDLHQELEFKDTENKHAAEELRDRVTALWNRLSIPKEEREETSAKLQGHKPSNLTTLQEEVAKLEILKRQNLRKVVDAIREELEGWWNKCFYSRSQRNQFEAFYEDEITEDLLTLHDEELVRVKGHYETNQEMLDAVRKREDMWKKMLEFERKAIDPNRFNNRGGNLLEEERIRRKLNKDLPKIEQKLSDRIEEYERQTGTEFLVDGCRFMDYVAAQWAAHENEKKVIKEERLNARKRITEEEMLHGSKPSTPTKRRFVGLTPTKTPKRLRGANGSVAASPRLYMSSAHSSIMPSPRASRTKPPTGASTARTPKRLRNTPARNAQRKVLGDKNGTGSSSAFSTSTVSGGHTQSNNMSTLSVTSSCGTYTDFATRGPLRI
;
A
#
# COMPACT_ATOMS: atom_id res chain seq x y z
N MET A 1 -86.77 2.97 -46.31
CA MET A 1 -86.47 3.58 -47.63
C MET A 1 -86.80 2.62 -48.80
N ASN A 2 -87.85 1.78 -48.72
CA ASN A 2 -88.02 0.68 -49.69
C ASN A 2 -88.89 1.03 -50.92
N LEU A 3 -89.67 2.12 -50.87
CA LEU A 3 -90.52 2.56 -51.99
C LEU A 3 -89.70 3.15 -53.15
N ASP A 4 -88.62 3.87 -52.85
CA ASP A 4 -87.83 4.63 -53.82
C ASP A 4 -86.96 3.76 -54.74
N ARG A 5 -86.54 2.58 -54.24
CA ARG A 5 -85.85 1.56 -55.05
C ARG A 5 -86.77 0.94 -56.09
N GLY A 6 -88.06 0.75 -55.77
CA GLY A 6 -89.04 0.12 -56.67
C GLY A 6 -89.42 0.98 -57.86
N LEU A 7 -89.61 2.29 -57.66
CA LEU A 7 -89.86 3.23 -58.75
C LEU A 7 -88.66 3.32 -59.72
N ASN A 8 -87.43 3.36 -59.19
CA ASN A 8 -86.23 3.38 -60.02
C ASN A 8 -86.05 2.09 -60.84
N THR A 9 -86.24 0.90 -60.25
CA THR A 9 -86.10 -0.36 -61.01
C THR A 9 -87.16 -0.49 -62.10
N GLU A 10 -88.40 -0.06 -61.85
CA GLU A 10 -89.45 -0.11 -62.87
C GLU A 10 -89.20 0.88 -64.04
N ILE A 11 -88.67 2.07 -63.73
CA ILE A 11 -88.24 3.06 -64.73
C ILE A 11 -87.06 2.55 -65.56
N TYR A 12 -86.05 1.95 -64.92
CA TYR A 12 -84.91 1.35 -65.62
C TYR A 12 -85.34 0.18 -66.51
N ALA A 13 -86.21 -0.71 -66.02
CA ALA A 13 -86.74 -1.82 -66.82
C ALA A 13 -87.51 -1.34 -68.05
N LYS A 14 -88.34 -0.29 -67.91
CA LYS A 14 -89.05 0.35 -69.04
C LYS A 14 -88.06 0.99 -70.05
N MET A 15 -86.99 1.62 -69.59
CA MET A 15 -85.93 2.17 -70.46
C MET A 15 -85.04 1.10 -71.12
N GLU A 16 -84.83 -0.04 -70.48
CA GLU A 16 -84.09 -1.16 -71.06
C GLU A 16 -84.93 -1.88 -72.11
N ALA A 17 -86.20 -2.18 -71.81
CA ALA A 17 -87.13 -2.76 -72.78
C ALA A 17 -87.28 -1.88 -74.03
N LYS A 18 -87.38 -0.55 -73.87
CA LYS A 18 -87.41 0.38 -75.01
C LYS A 18 -86.13 0.34 -75.84
N ARG A 19 -84.94 0.28 -75.22
CA ARG A 19 -83.66 0.17 -75.94
C ARG A 19 -83.51 -1.17 -76.66
N ARG A 20 -83.91 -2.26 -76.02
CA ARG A 20 -83.90 -3.61 -76.59
C ARG A 20 -84.82 -3.70 -77.83
N GLU A 21 -86.00 -3.10 -77.76
CA GLU A 21 -86.93 -3.07 -78.89
C GLU A 21 -86.46 -2.13 -80.02
N SER A 22 -85.83 -0.98 -79.70
CA SER A 22 -85.19 -0.10 -80.71
C SER A 22 -84.10 -0.86 -81.48
N MET A 23 -83.15 -1.47 -80.77
CA MET A 23 -82.08 -2.27 -81.36
C MET A 23 -82.62 -3.44 -82.21
N LYS A 24 -83.68 -4.11 -81.76
CA LYS A 24 -84.38 -5.17 -82.52
C LYS A 24 -85.02 -4.64 -83.80
N MET A 25 -85.64 -3.46 -83.77
CA MET A 25 -86.21 -2.81 -84.95
C MET A 25 -85.12 -2.36 -85.93
N GLU A 26 -84.04 -1.74 -85.45
CA GLU A 26 -82.91 -1.28 -86.26
C GLU A 26 -82.22 -2.46 -86.97
N ILE A 27 -81.89 -3.54 -86.24
CA ILE A 27 -81.32 -4.76 -86.82
C ILE A 27 -82.29 -5.40 -87.83
N GLY A 28 -83.60 -5.42 -87.51
CA GLY A 28 -84.63 -5.92 -88.41
C GLY A 28 -84.69 -5.16 -89.74
N GLN A 29 -84.72 -3.83 -89.69
CA GLN A 29 -84.75 -2.96 -90.87
C GLN A 29 -83.48 -3.08 -91.73
N CYS A 30 -82.31 -3.16 -91.10
CA CYS A 30 -81.05 -3.39 -91.83
C CYS A 30 -81.03 -4.76 -92.52
N LEU A 31 -81.57 -5.80 -91.88
CA LEU A 31 -81.64 -7.14 -92.46
C LEU A 31 -82.68 -7.21 -93.59
N GLU A 32 -83.85 -6.61 -93.41
CA GLU A 32 -84.93 -6.53 -94.41
C GLU A 32 -84.44 -5.83 -95.68
N HIS A 33 -83.86 -4.63 -95.56
CA HIS A 33 -83.28 -3.87 -96.66
C HIS A 33 -82.15 -4.64 -97.38
N ALA A 34 -81.28 -5.35 -96.64
CA ALA A 34 -80.22 -6.16 -97.24
C ALA A 34 -80.76 -7.40 -97.99
N LEU A 35 -81.84 -8.02 -97.49
CA LEU A 35 -82.50 -9.15 -98.15
C LEU A 35 -83.30 -8.72 -99.38
N ASP A 36 -83.93 -7.53 -99.36
CA ASP A 36 -84.55 -6.91 -100.53
C ASP A 36 -83.51 -6.68 -101.64
N GLN A 37 -82.39 -6.03 -101.32
CA GLN A 37 -81.30 -5.79 -102.28
C GLN A 37 -80.73 -7.10 -102.84
N LEU A 38 -80.54 -8.13 -101.99
CA LEU A 38 -80.08 -9.45 -102.45
C LEU A 38 -81.10 -10.12 -103.38
N ARG A 39 -82.40 -10.09 -103.06
CA ARG A 39 -83.47 -10.61 -103.92
C ARG A 39 -83.43 -9.93 -105.29
N ASP A 40 -83.31 -8.61 -105.32
CA ASP A 40 -83.40 -7.84 -106.56
C ASP A 40 -82.17 -8.09 -107.45
N ILE A 41 -80.97 -8.18 -106.87
CA ILE A 41 -79.75 -8.66 -107.56
C ILE A 41 -79.92 -10.11 -108.07
N TRP A 42 -80.55 -11.00 -107.30
CA TRP A 42 -80.80 -12.38 -107.74
C TRP A 42 -81.90 -12.49 -108.81
N ASN A 43 -82.78 -11.49 -108.93
CA ASN A 43 -83.73 -11.36 -110.04
C ASN A 43 -83.00 -10.90 -111.32
N GLU A 44 -82.12 -9.90 -111.23
CA GLU A 44 -81.31 -9.42 -112.37
C GLU A 44 -80.37 -10.51 -112.94
N ILE A 45 -79.77 -11.33 -112.06
CA ILE A 45 -78.86 -12.43 -112.46
C ILE A 45 -79.63 -13.68 -112.92
N GLY A 46 -80.94 -13.81 -112.61
CA GLY A 46 -81.76 -14.96 -113.01
C GLY A 46 -81.50 -16.25 -112.21
N ILE A 47 -81.13 -16.13 -110.92
CA ILE A 47 -80.81 -17.27 -110.05
C ILE A 47 -82.11 -18.01 -109.65
N CYS A 48 -82.12 -19.34 -109.71
CA CYS A 48 -83.28 -20.16 -109.32
C CYS A 48 -83.52 -20.18 -107.80
N GLU A 49 -84.77 -20.42 -107.40
CA GLU A 49 -85.22 -20.26 -106.01
C GLU A 49 -84.52 -21.21 -105.02
N ASP A 50 -84.17 -22.42 -105.44
CA ASP A 50 -83.41 -23.38 -104.61
C ASP A 50 -82.05 -22.80 -104.18
N GLN A 51 -81.29 -22.22 -105.13
CA GLN A 51 -79.99 -21.59 -104.88
C GLN A 51 -80.12 -20.28 -104.08
N ARG A 52 -81.27 -19.59 -104.15
CA ARG A 52 -81.57 -18.45 -103.28
C ARG A 52 -81.83 -18.92 -101.85
N GLY A 53 -82.57 -20.00 -101.67
CA GLY A 53 -82.78 -20.65 -100.38
C GLY A 53 -81.47 -21.11 -99.74
N GLU A 54 -80.56 -21.72 -100.51
CA GLU A 54 -79.20 -22.06 -100.04
C GLU A 54 -78.44 -20.82 -99.54
N ARG A 55 -78.43 -19.73 -100.33
CA ARG A 55 -77.75 -18.47 -99.96
C ARG A 55 -78.37 -17.78 -98.74
N GLN A 56 -79.70 -17.77 -98.63
CA GLN A 56 -80.41 -17.27 -97.44
C GLN A 56 -80.09 -18.12 -96.20
N ASN A 57 -79.99 -19.44 -96.34
CA ASN A 57 -79.59 -20.31 -95.24
C ASN A 57 -78.15 -20.04 -94.78
N VAL A 58 -77.22 -19.71 -95.68
CA VAL A 58 -75.85 -19.27 -95.33
C VAL A 58 -75.88 -17.95 -94.55
N VAL A 59 -76.66 -16.94 -95.00
CA VAL A 59 -76.82 -15.67 -94.26
C VAL A 59 -77.40 -15.91 -92.86
N LEU A 60 -78.47 -16.70 -92.76
CA LEU A 60 -79.09 -17.06 -91.48
C LEU A 60 -78.17 -17.89 -90.59
N HIS A 61 -77.27 -18.71 -91.15
CA HIS A 61 -76.24 -19.43 -90.39
C HIS A 61 -75.24 -18.46 -89.76
N HIS A 62 -74.66 -17.54 -90.53
CA HIS A 62 -73.72 -16.54 -90.00
C HIS A 62 -74.34 -15.65 -88.92
N ILE A 63 -75.58 -15.19 -89.09
CA ILE A 63 -76.29 -14.39 -88.09
C ILE A 63 -76.54 -15.21 -86.80
N ARG A 64 -76.95 -16.48 -86.92
CA ARG A 64 -77.15 -17.37 -85.77
C ARG A 64 -75.84 -17.66 -85.04
N ASN A 65 -74.74 -17.88 -85.77
CA ASN A 65 -73.43 -18.13 -85.17
C ASN A 65 -72.97 -16.90 -84.37
N LEU A 66 -72.98 -15.70 -84.97
CA LEU A 66 -72.58 -14.46 -84.29
C LEU A 66 -73.39 -14.20 -83.01
N LEU A 67 -74.73 -14.35 -83.07
CA LEU A 67 -75.59 -14.18 -81.89
C LEU A 67 -75.34 -15.27 -80.83
N SER A 68 -75.04 -16.50 -81.25
CA SER A 68 -74.65 -17.58 -80.33
C SER A 68 -73.29 -17.30 -79.69
N GLU A 69 -72.31 -16.83 -80.46
CA GLU A 69 -70.97 -16.47 -80.00
C GLU A 69 -71.07 -15.40 -78.91
N MET A 70 -71.73 -14.27 -79.17
CA MET A 70 -71.97 -13.21 -78.18
C MET A 70 -72.63 -13.72 -76.89
N VAL A 71 -73.64 -14.59 -77.00
CA VAL A 71 -74.31 -15.18 -75.82
C VAL A 71 -73.38 -16.13 -75.07
N THR A 72 -72.53 -16.91 -75.75
CA THR A 72 -71.53 -17.77 -75.09
C THR A 72 -70.37 -17.00 -74.47
N GLU A 73 -70.00 -15.84 -75.00
CA GLU A 73 -69.00 -14.94 -74.41
C GLU A 73 -69.51 -14.32 -73.10
N GLU A 74 -70.75 -13.82 -73.09
CA GLU A 74 -71.37 -13.27 -71.88
C GLU A 74 -71.67 -14.35 -70.82
N GLU A 75 -72.10 -15.55 -71.22
CA GLU A 75 -72.25 -16.68 -70.31
C GLU A 75 -70.89 -17.15 -69.76
N SER A 76 -69.83 -17.14 -70.57
CA SER A 76 -68.44 -17.39 -70.14
C SER A 76 -67.97 -16.33 -69.15
N LEU A 77 -68.28 -15.05 -69.38
CA LEU A 77 -67.99 -13.96 -68.45
C LEU A 77 -68.76 -14.14 -67.14
N ARG A 78 -70.06 -14.45 -67.19
CA ARG A 78 -70.90 -14.73 -66.00
C ARG A 78 -70.34 -15.88 -65.17
N GLN A 79 -69.97 -17.00 -65.80
CA GLN A 79 -69.36 -18.13 -65.10
C GLN A 79 -67.97 -17.79 -64.52
N ARG A 80 -67.18 -16.96 -65.20
CA ARG A 80 -65.86 -16.50 -64.73
C ARG A 80 -66.00 -15.58 -63.51
N LEU A 81 -66.96 -14.67 -63.52
CA LEU A 81 -67.31 -13.83 -62.37
C LEU A 81 -67.83 -14.66 -61.19
N MET A 82 -68.72 -15.63 -61.42
CA MET A 82 -69.19 -16.52 -60.34
C MET A 82 -68.06 -17.37 -59.72
N LYS A 83 -67.09 -17.82 -60.53
CA LYS A 83 -65.88 -18.50 -60.03
C LYS A 83 -64.97 -17.54 -59.24
N SER A 84 -64.82 -16.28 -59.67
CA SER A 84 -64.07 -15.26 -58.92
C SER A 84 -64.74 -14.94 -57.59
N VAL A 85 -66.08 -14.78 -57.57
CA VAL A 85 -66.88 -14.60 -56.34
C VAL A 85 -66.68 -15.78 -55.39
N ALA A 86 -66.82 -17.03 -55.85
CA ALA A 86 -66.64 -18.20 -54.99
C ALA A 86 -65.23 -18.26 -54.37
N SER A 87 -64.17 -18.11 -55.18
CA SER A 87 -62.78 -18.12 -54.68
C SER A 87 -62.46 -16.94 -53.77
N SER A 88 -63.06 -15.77 -54.02
CA SER A 88 -62.86 -14.59 -53.17
C SER A 88 -63.63 -14.70 -51.86
N THR A 89 -64.85 -15.27 -51.84
CA THR A 89 -65.58 -15.59 -50.61
C THR A 89 -64.81 -16.59 -49.74
N GLU A 90 -64.26 -17.64 -50.34
CA GLU A 90 -63.41 -18.62 -49.64
C GLU A 90 -62.18 -17.95 -49.00
N LYS A 91 -61.47 -17.11 -49.75
CA LYS A 91 -60.31 -16.33 -49.25
C LYS A 91 -60.67 -15.34 -48.15
N VAL A 92 -61.81 -14.64 -48.25
CA VAL A 92 -62.27 -13.76 -47.16
C VAL A 92 -62.61 -14.57 -45.92
N THR A 93 -63.27 -15.73 -46.08
CA THR A 93 -63.62 -16.61 -44.96
C THR A 93 -62.36 -17.13 -44.26
N THR A 94 -61.35 -17.60 -45.00
CA THR A 94 -60.10 -18.08 -44.39
C THR A 94 -59.31 -16.94 -43.74
N LEU A 95 -59.17 -15.78 -44.39
CA LEU A 95 -58.47 -14.63 -43.81
C LEU A 95 -59.17 -14.08 -42.56
N CYS A 96 -60.51 -14.04 -42.50
CA CYS A 96 -61.26 -13.69 -41.29
C CYS A 96 -60.96 -14.66 -40.13
N ILE A 97 -60.91 -15.97 -40.41
CA ILE A 97 -60.59 -17.00 -39.40
C ILE A 97 -59.14 -16.83 -38.92
N GLU A 98 -58.18 -16.66 -39.83
CA GLU A 98 -56.75 -16.48 -39.49
C GLU A 98 -56.48 -15.20 -38.69
N LEU A 99 -57.19 -14.10 -38.99
CA LEU A 99 -57.04 -12.82 -38.29
C LEU A 99 -57.87 -12.70 -37.00
N ALA A 100 -58.69 -13.71 -36.69
CA ALA A 100 -59.72 -13.72 -35.64
C ALA A 100 -60.73 -12.55 -35.76
N LEU A 101 -61.15 -12.23 -36.98
CA LEU A 101 -62.09 -11.17 -37.31
C LEU A 101 -63.50 -11.72 -37.61
N GLN A 102 -64.51 -10.85 -37.45
CA GLN A 102 -65.88 -11.15 -37.87
C GLN A 102 -65.95 -11.45 -39.37
N GLN A 103 -66.82 -12.38 -39.78
CA GLN A 103 -67.05 -12.69 -41.18
C GLN A 103 -67.65 -11.48 -41.93
N TYR A 104 -67.20 -11.27 -43.16
CA TYR A 104 -67.67 -10.19 -44.02
C TYR A 104 -69.03 -10.54 -44.65
N GLU A 105 -70.06 -9.76 -44.33
CA GLU A 105 -71.37 -9.83 -44.97
C GLU A 105 -71.51 -8.75 -46.06
N PRO A 106 -71.63 -9.11 -47.35
CA PRO A 106 -71.81 -8.15 -48.45
C PRO A 106 -73.25 -7.62 -48.53
N ASP A 107 -73.39 -6.38 -49.01
CA ASP A 107 -74.68 -5.69 -49.15
C ASP A 107 -75.74 -6.49 -49.94
N SER A 108 -76.93 -6.63 -49.35
CA SER A 108 -78.05 -7.32 -50.01
C SER A 108 -78.54 -6.60 -51.28
N GLY A 109 -78.56 -7.33 -52.40
CA GLY A 109 -79.10 -6.85 -53.68
C GLY A 109 -78.09 -6.20 -54.64
N ILE A 110 -76.78 -6.28 -54.39
CA ILE A 110 -75.75 -5.86 -55.35
C ILE A 110 -75.60 -6.84 -56.52
N SER A 111 -75.11 -6.36 -57.67
CA SER A 111 -74.87 -7.21 -58.85
C SER A 111 -73.63 -8.11 -58.69
N ILE A 112 -73.54 -9.19 -59.47
CA ILE A 112 -72.41 -10.14 -59.43
C ILE A 112 -71.06 -9.42 -59.64
N LEU A 113 -70.99 -8.42 -60.53
CA LEU A 113 -69.77 -7.64 -60.78
C LEU A 113 -69.41 -6.70 -59.60
N GLN A 114 -70.41 -6.17 -58.89
CA GLN A 114 -70.19 -5.38 -57.68
C GLN A 114 -69.73 -6.28 -56.51
N LEU A 115 -70.34 -7.45 -56.34
CA LEU A 115 -69.96 -8.45 -55.34
C LEU A 115 -68.52 -8.96 -55.57
N GLU A 116 -68.16 -9.27 -56.82
CA GLU A 116 -66.79 -9.68 -57.18
C GLU A 116 -65.77 -8.61 -56.81
N LYS A 117 -66.04 -7.35 -57.17
CA LYS A 117 -65.17 -6.22 -56.83
C LYS A 117 -65.07 -6.00 -55.32
N ALA A 118 -66.17 -6.09 -54.60
CA ALA A 118 -66.21 -5.89 -53.14
C ALA A 118 -65.42 -6.98 -52.41
N LEU A 119 -65.66 -8.26 -52.73
CA LEU A 119 -64.91 -9.39 -52.15
C LEU A 119 -63.42 -9.31 -52.49
N ARG A 120 -63.05 -8.96 -53.72
CA ARG A 120 -61.64 -8.83 -54.12
C ARG A 120 -60.92 -7.71 -53.36
N LEU A 121 -61.55 -6.55 -53.19
CA LEU A 121 -61.02 -5.49 -52.33
C LEU A 121 -60.91 -5.93 -50.86
N GLN A 122 -61.83 -6.75 -50.37
CA GLN A 122 -61.76 -7.30 -49.01
C GLN A 122 -60.60 -8.31 -48.85
N VAL A 123 -60.34 -9.16 -49.85
CA VAL A 123 -59.14 -10.03 -49.89
C VAL A 123 -57.85 -9.21 -49.89
N GLU A 124 -57.80 -8.13 -50.69
CA GLU A 124 -56.63 -7.23 -50.74
C GLU A 124 -56.39 -6.54 -49.37
N GLN A 125 -57.44 -6.08 -48.70
CA GLN A 125 -57.34 -5.45 -47.37
C GLN A 125 -56.92 -6.44 -46.27
N LEU A 126 -57.61 -7.57 -46.13
CA LEU A 126 -57.31 -8.59 -45.12
C LEU A 126 -55.95 -9.27 -45.38
N GLY A 127 -55.60 -9.50 -46.64
CA GLY A 127 -54.29 -10.01 -47.04
C GLY A 127 -53.16 -9.05 -46.68
N LYS A 128 -53.39 -7.74 -46.83
CA LYS A 128 -52.46 -6.71 -46.34
C LYS A 128 -52.37 -6.72 -44.81
N GLU A 129 -53.49 -6.76 -44.10
CA GLU A 129 -53.47 -6.78 -42.62
C GLU A 129 -52.71 -7.99 -42.07
N LYS A 130 -52.90 -9.18 -42.67
CA LYS A 130 -52.11 -10.38 -42.35
C LYS A 130 -50.61 -10.16 -42.56
N SER A 131 -50.22 -9.54 -43.67
CA SER A 131 -48.82 -9.21 -43.96
C SER A 131 -48.25 -8.18 -42.97
N ASP A 132 -49.01 -7.12 -42.66
CA ASP A 132 -48.63 -6.06 -41.74
C ASP A 132 -48.47 -6.61 -40.30
N ARG A 133 -49.37 -7.48 -39.84
CA ARG A 133 -49.28 -8.15 -38.52
C ARG A 133 -48.11 -9.13 -38.42
N LEU A 134 -47.84 -9.93 -39.46
CA LEU A 134 -46.71 -10.88 -39.48
C LEU A 134 -45.36 -10.16 -39.56
N GLY A 135 -45.24 -9.12 -40.39
CA GLY A 135 -44.03 -8.28 -40.45
C GLY A 135 -43.78 -7.53 -39.14
N ALA A 136 -44.84 -7.08 -38.46
CA ALA A 136 -44.72 -6.50 -37.12
C ALA A 136 -44.21 -7.52 -36.08
N LEU A 137 -44.69 -8.77 -36.12
CA LEU A 137 -44.19 -9.84 -35.25
C LEU A 137 -42.71 -10.12 -35.49
N GLU A 138 -42.29 -10.31 -36.74
CA GLU A 138 -40.90 -10.58 -37.10
C GLU A 138 -39.96 -9.43 -36.69
N GLY A 139 -40.41 -8.18 -36.83
CA GLY A 139 -39.67 -7.00 -36.38
C GLY A 139 -39.53 -6.93 -34.85
N LEU A 140 -40.62 -7.14 -34.12
CA LEU A 140 -40.62 -7.09 -32.65
C LEU A 140 -39.79 -8.24 -32.05
N GLN A 141 -39.93 -9.47 -32.54
CA GLN A 141 -39.16 -10.63 -32.06
C GLN A 141 -37.65 -10.46 -32.27
N LYS A 142 -37.20 -9.76 -33.32
CA LYS A 142 -35.78 -9.43 -33.50
C LYS A 142 -35.26 -8.45 -32.45
N VAL A 143 -36.03 -7.40 -32.14
CA VAL A 143 -35.68 -6.43 -31.09
C VAL A 143 -35.66 -7.12 -29.72
N GLU A 144 -36.72 -7.88 -29.41
CA GLU A 144 -36.82 -8.69 -28.20
C GLU A 144 -35.61 -9.63 -28.04
N GLN A 145 -35.27 -10.44 -29.05
CA GLN A 145 -34.13 -11.35 -28.98
C GLN A 145 -32.83 -10.60 -28.63
N THR A 146 -32.56 -9.47 -29.28
CA THR A 146 -31.34 -8.68 -28.97
C THR A 146 -31.34 -8.10 -27.55
N LEU A 147 -32.50 -7.73 -27.01
CA LEU A 147 -32.60 -7.29 -25.61
C LEU A 147 -32.42 -8.46 -24.64
N CYS A 148 -33.01 -9.62 -24.95
CA CYS A 148 -32.90 -10.85 -24.18
C CYS A 148 -31.47 -11.39 -24.13
N ASP A 149 -30.73 -11.35 -25.25
CA ASP A 149 -29.32 -11.74 -25.32
C ASP A 149 -28.46 -10.85 -24.40
N ILE A 150 -28.65 -9.52 -24.47
CA ILE A 150 -27.93 -8.54 -23.64
C ILE A 150 -28.26 -8.67 -22.15
N LEU A 151 -29.53 -8.94 -21.82
CA LEU A 151 -30.03 -9.02 -20.43
C LEU A 151 -29.93 -10.42 -19.81
N CYS A 152 -29.55 -11.44 -20.61
CA CYS A 152 -29.68 -12.86 -20.29
C CYS A 152 -31.08 -13.25 -19.78
N THR A 153 -32.12 -12.84 -20.51
CA THR A 153 -33.52 -13.19 -20.23
C THR A 153 -34.12 -14.07 -21.33
N THR A 154 -35.23 -14.74 -21.04
CA THR A 154 -35.96 -15.58 -22.01
C THR A 154 -36.99 -14.75 -22.78
N PRO A 155 -37.02 -14.78 -24.13
CA PRO A 155 -38.05 -14.12 -24.94
C PRO A 155 -39.49 -14.58 -24.63
N TYR A 156 -40.46 -13.72 -24.92
CA TYR A 156 -41.88 -14.01 -24.78
C TYR A 156 -42.38 -14.98 -25.86
N TYR A 157 -43.10 -16.02 -25.43
CA TYR A 157 -43.56 -17.06 -26.34
C TYR A 157 -44.85 -16.67 -27.08
N ILE A 158 -44.76 -16.56 -28.41
CA ILE A 158 -45.91 -16.49 -29.32
C ILE A 158 -45.94 -17.75 -30.20
N PRO A 159 -47.09 -18.47 -30.29
CA PRO A 159 -47.20 -19.68 -31.10
C PRO A 159 -46.81 -19.48 -32.56
N SER A 160 -45.89 -20.33 -33.04
CA SER A 160 -45.39 -20.28 -34.41
C SER A 160 -46.44 -20.79 -35.41
N GLY A 161 -46.61 -20.08 -36.53
CA GLY A 161 -47.50 -20.48 -37.63
C GLY A 161 -48.93 -19.92 -37.56
N THR A 162 -49.33 -19.27 -36.46
CA THR A 162 -50.56 -18.48 -36.37
C THR A 162 -50.30 -17.00 -36.66
N VAL A 163 -51.28 -16.30 -37.24
CA VAL A 163 -51.24 -14.83 -37.32
C VAL A 163 -51.54 -14.27 -35.93
N PRO A 164 -50.73 -13.36 -35.36
CA PRO A 164 -50.97 -12.86 -34.01
C PRO A 164 -52.21 -11.96 -33.95
N SER A 165 -52.84 -11.91 -32.78
CA SER A 165 -53.85 -10.90 -32.49
C SER A 165 -53.22 -9.53 -32.25
N GLN A 166 -54.00 -8.47 -32.44
CA GLN A 166 -53.53 -7.10 -32.16
C GLN A 166 -53.18 -6.89 -30.68
N GLU A 167 -53.80 -7.67 -29.78
CA GLU A 167 -53.53 -7.69 -28.34
C GLU A 167 -52.19 -8.40 -28.04
N GLN A 168 -51.89 -9.54 -28.67
CA GLN A 168 -50.60 -10.22 -28.56
C GLN A 168 -49.44 -9.33 -29.04
N LEU A 169 -49.63 -8.59 -30.14
CA LEU A 169 -48.67 -7.59 -30.61
C LEU A 169 -48.55 -6.38 -29.66
N GLY A 170 -49.59 -6.08 -28.87
CA GLY A 170 -49.56 -5.07 -27.81
C GLY A 170 -48.73 -5.53 -26.61
N ILE A 171 -49.01 -6.72 -26.10
CA ILE A 171 -48.29 -7.34 -24.97
C ILE A 171 -46.79 -7.48 -25.28
N LEU A 172 -46.43 -7.89 -26.51
CA LEU A 172 -45.03 -7.98 -26.93
C LEU A 172 -44.33 -6.61 -26.96
N ARG A 173 -45.03 -5.53 -27.36
CA ARG A 173 -44.49 -4.17 -27.31
C ARG A 173 -44.27 -3.71 -25.88
N GLU A 174 -45.25 -3.89 -25.01
CA GLU A 174 -45.13 -3.56 -23.57
C GLU A 174 -43.97 -4.36 -22.93
N HIS A 175 -43.78 -5.63 -23.31
CA HIS A 175 -42.63 -6.39 -22.84
C HIS A 175 -41.30 -5.82 -23.34
N ILE A 176 -41.17 -5.50 -24.63
CA ILE A 176 -39.99 -4.84 -25.21
C ILE A 176 -39.71 -3.49 -24.54
N ASP A 177 -40.73 -2.70 -24.22
CA ASP A 177 -40.60 -1.45 -23.48
C ASP A 177 -40.05 -1.70 -22.06
N THR A 178 -40.54 -2.74 -21.35
CA THR A 178 -40.00 -3.12 -20.03
C THR A 178 -38.55 -3.63 -20.09
N LEU A 179 -38.20 -4.43 -21.11
CA LEU A 179 -36.82 -4.90 -21.31
C LEU A 179 -35.88 -3.74 -21.67
N THR A 180 -36.34 -2.79 -22.48
CA THR A 180 -35.56 -1.59 -22.84
C THR A 180 -35.29 -0.73 -21.60
N ALA A 181 -36.31 -0.47 -20.79
CA ALA A 181 -36.17 0.26 -19.53
C ALA A 181 -35.25 -0.48 -18.52
N GLU A 182 -35.28 -1.82 -18.49
CA GLU A 182 -34.35 -2.60 -17.67
C GLU A 182 -32.90 -2.53 -18.22
N LYS A 183 -32.69 -2.58 -19.54
CA LYS A 183 -31.37 -2.41 -20.18
C LYS A 183 -30.76 -1.06 -19.81
N ASP A 184 -31.52 0.02 -19.96
CA ASP A 184 -31.06 1.38 -19.66
C ASP A 184 -30.73 1.54 -18.16
N GLN A 185 -31.54 0.97 -17.27
CA GLN A 185 -31.28 1.02 -15.82
C GLN A 185 -30.09 0.14 -15.40
N ARG A 186 -29.90 -1.06 -15.98
CA ARG A 186 -28.73 -1.91 -15.74
C ARG A 186 -27.45 -1.25 -16.29
N HIS A 187 -27.48 -0.71 -17.52
CA HIS A 187 -26.35 0.01 -18.12
C HIS A 187 -25.98 1.30 -17.35
N LYS A 188 -26.97 2.07 -16.88
CA LYS A 188 -26.74 3.23 -16.01
C LYS A 188 -26.10 2.85 -14.67
N THR A 189 -26.50 1.70 -14.10
CA THR A 189 -25.89 1.16 -12.89
C THR A 189 -24.43 0.78 -13.18
N PHE A 190 -24.18 0.01 -14.24
CA PHE A 190 -22.85 -0.40 -14.68
C PHE A 190 -21.91 0.79 -14.91
N THR A 191 -22.34 1.78 -15.70
CA THR A 191 -21.50 2.94 -16.04
C THR A 191 -21.29 3.94 -14.89
N SER A 192 -22.10 3.91 -13.82
CA SER A 192 -21.81 4.64 -12.57
C SER A 192 -20.77 3.87 -11.75
N THR A 193 -21.08 2.60 -11.45
CA THR A 193 -20.26 1.76 -10.57
C THR A 193 -18.90 1.42 -11.17
N LYS A 194 -18.76 1.31 -12.50
CA LYS A 194 -17.46 1.23 -13.18
C LYS A 194 -16.57 2.44 -12.89
N LYS A 195 -17.12 3.66 -12.82
CA LYS A 195 -16.37 4.89 -12.51
C LYS A 195 -15.97 4.96 -11.04
N GLU A 196 -16.85 4.51 -10.15
CA GLU A 196 -16.59 4.40 -8.71
C GLU A 196 -15.47 3.36 -8.45
N ILE A 197 -15.59 2.15 -9.02
CA ILE A 197 -14.56 1.08 -9.01
C ILE A 197 -13.20 1.60 -9.50
N LEU A 198 -13.15 2.27 -10.66
CA LEU A 198 -11.92 2.85 -11.21
C LEU A 198 -11.28 3.85 -10.23
N SER A 199 -12.08 4.72 -9.61
CA SER A 199 -11.57 5.70 -8.64
C SER A 199 -11.05 5.04 -7.35
N TYR A 200 -11.71 3.99 -6.86
CA TYR A 200 -11.22 3.21 -5.73
C TYR A 200 -9.92 2.47 -6.07
N MET A 201 -9.78 1.88 -7.26
CA MET A 201 -8.56 1.16 -7.64
C MET A 201 -7.36 2.10 -7.87
N GLU A 202 -7.58 3.30 -8.43
CA GLU A 202 -6.55 4.35 -8.48
C GLU A 202 -6.18 4.86 -7.06
N TYR A 203 -7.16 4.96 -6.15
CA TYR A 203 -6.88 5.37 -4.77
C TYR A 203 -6.11 4.30 -3.99
N LEU A 204 -6.52 3.04 -4.11
CA LEU A 204 -5.96 1.85 -3.48
C LEU A 204 -4.71 1.30 -4.20
N GLU A 205 -4.21 2.00 -5.23
CA GLU A 205 -2.93 1.75 -5.91
C GLU A 205 -2.81 0.32 -6.49
N GLN A 206 -3.93 -0.31 -6.85
CA GLN A 206 -4.04 -1.70 -7.29
C GLN A 206 -4.57 -1.83 -8.74
N GLY A 207 -4.13 -2.88 -9.44
CA GLY A 207 -4.59 -3.22 -10.80
C GLY A 207 -5.60 -4.38 -10.81
N PRO A 208 -6.22 -4.70 -11.96
CA PRO A 208 -7.25 -5.73 -12.06
C PRO A 208 -6.67 -7.15 -12.00
N GLU A 209 -6.91 -7.86 -10.88
CA GLU A 209 -6.36 -9.18 -10.59
C GLU A 209 -7.24 -10.33 -11.11
N THR A 210 -8.56 -10.28 -10.90
CA THR A 210 -9.48 -11.30 -11.45
C THR A 210 -9.78 -11.10 -12.94
N SER A 211 -10.36 -12.12 -13.58
CA SER A 211 -10.88 -12.00 -14.95
C SER A 211 -12.05 -11.03 -15.03
N PHE A 212 -12.92 -10.99 -14.01
CA PHE A 212 -14.09 -10.13 -13.98
C PHE A 212 -13.71 -8.65 -13.82
N GLU A 213 -12.71 -8.32 -12.99
CA GLU A 213 -12.16 -6.96 -12.94
C GLU A 213 -11.63 -6.52 -14.32
N ARG A 214 -10.91 -7.40 -15.04
CA ARG A 214 -10.42 -7.09 -16.40
C ARG A 214 -11.55 -6.89 -17.40
N GLU A 215 -12.60 -7.71 -17.36
CA GLU A 215 -13.81 -7.54 -18.17
C GLU A 215 -14.48 -6.18 -17.89
N VAL A 216 -14.72 -5.86 -16.61
CA VAL A 216 -15.32 -4.58 -16.19
C VAL A 216 -14.47 -3.37 -16.58
N ILE A 217 -13.14 -3.45 -16.46
CA ILE A 217 -12.23 -2.29 -16.56
C ILE A 217 -11.65 -2.10 -17.96
N CYS A 218 -11.17 -3.17 -18.59
CA CYS A 218 -10.39 -3.11 -19.83
C CYS A 218 -11.26 -3.21 -21.10
N GLU A 219 -12.49 -3.73 -21.00
CA GLU A 219 -13.38 -3.91 -22.16
C GLU A 219 -14.36 -2.73 -22.35
N GLU A 220 -14.93 -2.67 -23.55
CA GLU A 220 -15.85 -1.61 -23.98
C GLU A 220 -17.20 -1.70 -23.25
N GLU A 221 -17.84 -0.55 -22.96
CA GLU A 221 -19.06 -0.51 -22.13
C GLU A 221 -20.28 -1.19 -22.77
N GLU A 222 -20.27 -1.44 -24.08
CA GLU A 222 -21.30 -2.21 -24.81
C GLU A 222 -20.96 -3.71 -24.95
N ALA A 223 -19.74 -4.15 -24.60
CA ALA A 223 -19.35 -5.57 -24.62
C ALA A 223 -19.77 -6.32 -23.35
N PHE A 224 -19.87 -5.61 -22.23
CA PHE A 224 -20.23 -6.18 -20.93
C PHE A 224 -21.67 -6.70 -20.90
N VAL A 225 -21.83 -8.00 -20.64
CA VAL A 225 -23.15 -8.64 -20.58
C VAL A 225 -23.91 -8.17 -19.34
N LEU A 226 -25.05 -7.51 -19.55
CA LEU A 226 -25.85 -6.87 -18.50
C LEU A 226 -26.75 -7.87 -17.75
N SER A 227 -26.29 -9.09 -17.47
CA SER A 227 -27.05 -10.10 -16.70
C SER A 227 -27.30 -9.64 -15.25
N LYS A 228 -28.22 -10.29 -14.53
CA LYS A 228 -28.49 -9.94 -13.12
C LYS A 228 -27.32 -10.31 -12.22
N GLU A 229 -26.65 -11.39 -12.59
CA GLU A 229 -25.50 -12.00 -11.94
C GLU A 229 -24.27 -11.10 -12.11
N ASN A 230 -23.99 -10.61 -13.33
CA ASN A 230 -22.89 -9.70 -13.61
C ASN A 230 -23.09 -8.32 -12.93
N ILE A 231 -24.32 -7.80 -12.95
CA ILE A 231 -24.68 -6.55 -12.24
C ILE A 231 -24.62 -6.72 -10.72
N GLN A 232 -24.76 -7.93 -10.17
CA GLN A 232 -24.54 -8.18 -8.76
C GLN A 232 -23.05 -8.29 -8.44
N ALA A 233 -22.28 -9.08 -9.19
CA ALA A 233 -20.83 -9.21 -9.03
C ALA A 233 -20.10 -7.84 -9.12
N LEU A 234 -20.59 -6.93 -9.96
CA LEU A 234 -20.10 -5.54 -10.04
C LEU A 234 -20.29 -4.78 -8.72
N LYS A 235 -21.45 -4.93 -8.07
CA LYS A 235 -21.73 -4.29 -6.76
C LYS A 235 -20.95 -4.94 -5.64
N ASP A 236 -20.72 -6.25 -5.71
CA ASP A 236 -19.95 -6.98 -4.71
C ASP A 236 -18.47 -6.54 -4.79
N LEU A 237 -17.91 -6.40 -6.00
CA LEU A 237 -16.60 -5.79 -6.24
C LEU A 237 -16.51 -4.34 -5.73
N HIS A 238 -17.53 -3.50 -5.99
CA HIS A 238 -17.57 -2.15 -5.42
C HIS A 238 -17.55 -2.17 -3.88
N GLN A 239 -18.36 -3.02 -3.24
CA GLN A 239 -18.41 -3.14 -1.78
C GLN A 239 -17.09 -3.64 -1.19
N GLU A 240 -16.38 -4.56 -1.86
CA GLU A 240 -15.05 -5.02 -1.43
C GLU A 240 -14.01 -3.88 -1.48
N LEU A 241 -14.06 -3.05 -2.53
CA LEU A 241 -13.17 -1.90 -2.70
C LEU A 241 -13.46 -0.78 -1.70
N GLU A 242 -14.75 -0.46 -1.48
CA GLU A 242 -15.20 0.47 -0.45
C GLU A 242 -14.79 -0.01 0.96
N PHE A 243 -14.92 -1.31 1.24
CA PHE A 243 -14.50 -1.90 2.51
C PHE A 243 -12.98 -1.75 2.72
N LYS A 244 -12.16 -2.13 1.73
CA LYS A 244 -10.69 -1.94 1.76
C LYS A 244 -10.28 -0.48 2.00
N ASP A 245 -11.00 0.47 1.40
CA ASP A 245 -10.78 1.90 1.63
C ASP A 245 -11.17 2.34 3.07
N THR A 246 -12.23 1.76 3.66
CA THR A 246 -12.55 2.00 5.08
C THR A 246 -11.55 1.37 6.06
N GLU A 247 -11.03 0.16 5.78
CA GLU A 247 -9.96 -0.46 6.58
C GLU A 247 -8.68 0.39 6.53
N ASN A 248 -8.30 0.88 5.35
CA ASN A 248 -7.14 1.75 5.18
C ASN A 248 -7.29 3.10 5.90
N LYS A 249 -8.50 3.67 5.96
CA LYS A 249 -8.78 4.86 6.79
C LYS A 249 -8.56 4.59 8.28
N HIS A 250 -9.14 3.49 8.80
CA HIS A 250 -8.99 3.11 10.20
C HIS A 250 -7.53 2.86 10.58
N ALA A 251 -6.82 2.04 9.79
CA ALA A 251 -5.40 1.77 10.02
C ALA A 251 -4.54 3.04 9.97
N ALA A 252 -4.84 3.98 9.07
CA ALA A 252 -4.14 5.26 9.00
C ALA A 252 -4.42 6.16 10.22
N GLU A 253 -5.62 6.08 10.81
CA GLU A 253 -5.98 6.79 12.04
C GLU A 253 -5.30 6.17 13.27
N GLU A 254 -5.33 4.84 13.44
CA GLU A 254 -4.61 4.13 14.51
C GLU A 254 -3.10 4.41 14.48
N LEU A 255 -2.50 4.42 13.28
CA LEU A 255 -1.08 4.78 13.12
C LEU A 255 -0.82 6.25 13.46
N ARG A 256 -1.69 7.19 13.07
CA ARG A 256 -1.57 8.62 13.45
C ARG A 256 -1.70 8.84 14.94
N ASP A 257 -2.59 8.11 15.63
CA ASP A 257 -2.72 8.15 17.08
C ASP A 257 -1.49 7.55 17.76
N ARG A 258 -0.92 6.46 17.22
CA ARG A 258 0.34 5.89 17.73
C ARG A 258 1.52 6.84 17.56
N VAL A 259 1.65 7.49 16.40
CA VAL A 259 2.63 8.56 16.15
C VAL A 259 2.44 9.71 17.14
N THR A 260 1.21 10.18 17.34
CA THR A 260 0.90 11.29 18.25
C THR A 260 1.22 10.94 19.72
N ALA A 261 0.90 9.72 20.15
CA ALA A 261 1.27 9.21 21.48
C ALA A 261 2.80 9.15 21.65
N LEU A 262 3.54 8.67 20.65
CA LEU A 262 5.01 8.64 20.69
C LEU A 262 5.63 10.04 20.68
N TRP A 263 5.14 10.98 19.87
CA TRP A 263 5.56 12.39 19.88
C TRP A 263 5.35 13.04 21.26
N ASN A 264 4.24 12.72 21.93
CA ASN A 264 3.97 13.20 23.29
C ASN A 264 4.92 12.56 24.32
N ARG A 265 5.12 11.24 24.30
CA ARG A 265 6.06 10.55 25.22
C ARG A 265 7.52 10.97 25.01
N LEU A 266 7.93 11.24 23.77
CA LEU A 266 9.30 11.65 23.40
C LEU A 266 9.52 13.16 23.46
N SER A 267 8.49 13.95 23.77
CA SER A 267 8.55 15.43 23.84
C SER A 267 9.11 16.11 22.57
N ILE A 268 8.77 15.57 21.38
CA ILE A 268 9.26 16.11 20.10
C ILE A 268 8.74 17.54 19.87
N PRO A 269 9.56 18.51 19.37
CA PRO A 269 9.14 19.89 19.09
C PRO A 269 7.92 19.98 18.16
N LYS A 270 7.15 21.05 18.24
CA LYS A 270 5.91 21.20 17.43
C LYS A 270 6.23 21.35 15.94
N GLU A 271 7.31 22.07 15.67
CA GLU A 271 7.84 22.37 14.35
C GLU A 271 8.13 21.07 13.56
N GLU A 272 8.75 20.09 14.22
CA GLU A 272 9.03 18.77 13.65
C GLU A 272 7.75 17.94 13.43
N ARG A 273 6.76 18.04 14.34
CA ARG A 273 5.45 17.39 14.19
C ARG A 273 4.64 17.98 13.04
N GLU A 274 4.70 19.29 12.83
CA GLU A 274 3.98 19.96 11.74
C GLU A 274 4.60 19.60 10.39
N GLU A 275 5.94 19.58 10.27
CA GLU A 275 6.63 19.16 9.04
C GLU A 275 6.42 17.68 8.70
N THR A 276 6.31 16.80 9.70
CA THR A 276 6.03 15.37 9.49
C THR A 276 4.55 15.08 9.28
N SER A 277 3.64 15.70 10.03
CA SER A 277 2.19 15.57 9.84
C SER A 277 1.74 16.00 8.44
N ALA A 278 2.36 17.05 7.87
CA ALA A 278 2.11 17.47 6.50
C ALA A 278 2.46 16.41 5.43
N LYS A 279 3.36 15.47 5.75
CA LYS A 279 3.78 14.37 4.86
C LYS A 279 2.98 13.07 5.08
N LEU A 280 2.24 12.97 6.19
CA LEU A 280 1.55 11.76 6.66
C LEU A 280 0.01 11.86 6.54
N GLN A 281 -0.46 12.62 5.54
CA GLN A 281 -1.89 12.86 5.28
C GLN A 281 -2.48 11.80 4.33
N GLY A 282 -3.78 11.53 4.43
CA GLY A 282 -4.49 10.55 3.59
C GLY A 282 -4.46 9.10 4.12
N HIS A 283 -4.86 8.17 3.27
CA HIS A 283 -5.08 6.75 3.60
C HIS A 283 -4.79 5.81 2.41
N LYS A 284 -3.97 6.24 1.45
CA LYS A 284 -3.43 5.34 0.41
C LYS A 284 -2.50 4.27 1.01
N PRO A 285 -2.29 3.11 0.36
CA PRO A 285 -1.27 2.13 0.77
C PRO A 285 0.13 2.75 0.92
N SER A 286 0.55 3.62 -0.01
CA SER A 286 1.78 4.41 0.08
C SER A 286 1.85 5.37 1.28
N ASN A 287 0.70 5.82 1.79
CA ASN A 287 0.62 6.66 2.99
C ASN A 287 0.59 5.82 4.28
N LEU A 288 0.07 4.60 4.22
CA LEU A 288 0.13 3.63 5.32
C LEU A 288 1.56 3.13 5.56
N THR A 289 2.33 2.84 4.51
CA THR A 289 3.74 2.42 4.67
C THR A 289 4.60 3.53 5.27
N THR A 290 4.45 4.77 4.80
CA THR A 290 5.18 5.93 5.38
C THR A 290 4.76 6.25 6.81
N LEU A 291 3.49 6.02 7.18
CA LEU A 291 3.03 6.06 8.59
C LEU A 291 3.70 4.97 9.44
N GLN A 292 3.78 3.73 8.94
CA GLN A 292 4.46 2.61 9.63
C GLN A 292 5.96 2.87 9.81
N GLU A 293 6.62 3.44 8.80
CA GLU A 293 8.04 3.83 8.87
C GLU A 293 8.30 4.89 9.95
N GLU A 294 7.45 5.91 10.07
CA GLU A 294 7.59 6.92 11.13
C GLU A 294 7.32 6.32 12.53
N VAL A 295 6.32 5.44 12.68
CA VAL A 295 6.12 4.70 13.95
C VAL A 295 7.36 3.89 14.32
N ALA A 296 7.93 3.14 13.37
CA ALA A 296 9.13 2.33 13.61
C ALA A 296 10.34 3.19 14.00
N LYS A 297 10.54 4.33 13.31
CA LYS A 297 11.57 5.33 13.58
C LYS A 297 11.42 5.95 14.98
N LEU A 298 10.20 6.24 15.42
CA LEU A 298 9.90 6.75 16.76
C LEU A 298 10.12 5.68 17.86
N GLU A 299 9.74 4.42 17.63
CA GLU A 299 10.02 3.32 18.57
C GLU A 299 11.52 2.95 18.63
N ILE A 300 12.29 3.24 17.59
CA ILE A 300 13.77 3.17 17.61
C ILE A 300 14.32 4.33 18.45
N LEU A 301 13.88 5.57 18.23
CA LEU A 301 14.30 6.73 19.02
C LEU A 301 13.98 6.58 20.52
N LYS A 302 12.80 6.01 20.83
CA LYS A 302 12.39 5.63 22.18
C LYS A 302 13.38 4.66 22.83
N ARG A 303 13.70 3.54 22.16
CA ARG A 303 14.68 2.55 22.66
C ARG A 303 16.08 3.15 22.81
N GLN A 304 16.51 4.02 21.89
CA GLN A 304 17.79 4.75 22.03
C GLN A 304 17.81 5.71 23.22
N ASN A 305 16.67 6.32 23.58
CA ASN A 305 16.58 7.21 24.73
C ASN A 305 16.52 6.42 26.05
N LEU A 306 15.74 5.33 26.13
CA LEU A 306 15.77 4.40 27.26
C LEU A 306 17.19 3.88 27.50
N ARG A 307 17.91 3.49 26.42
CA ARG A 307 19.30 3.06 26.50
C ARG A 307 20.23 4.09 27.16
N LYS A 308 20.15 5.36 26.75
CA LYS A 308 21.00 6.43 27.35
C LYS A 308 20.74 6.59 28.86
N VAL A 309 19.50 6.37 29.32
CA VAL A 309 19.16 6.44 30.74
C VAL A 309 19.67 5.20 31.49
N VAL A 310 19.43 3.99 30.96
CA VAL A 310 19.93 2.73 31.56
C VAL A 310 21.45 2.69 31.61
N ASP A 311 22.15 3.04 30.52
CA ASP A 311 23.61 3.09 30.48
C ASP A 311 24.16 4.13 31.49
N ALA A 312 23.50 5.29 31.66
CA ALA A 312 23.88 6.27 32.69
C ALA A 312 23.60 5.80 34.13
N ILE A 313 22.52 5.06 34.37
CA ILE A 313 22.27 4.42 35.67
C ILE A 313 23.29 3.31 35.94
N ARG A 314 23.71 2.54 34.94
CA ARG A 314 24.78 1.54 35.05
C ARG A 314 26.11 2.19 35.44
N GLU A 315 26.47 3.32 34.83
CA GLU A 315 27.63 4.13 35.26
C GLU A 315 27.48 4.64 36.71
N GLU A 316 26.30 5.11 37.12
CA GLU A 316 26.09 5.57 38.50
C GLU A 316 26.16 4.40 39.50
N LEU A 317 25.58 3.23 39.16
CA LEU A 317 25.62 1.99 39.93
C LEU A 317 27.05 1.50 40.14
N GLU A 318 27.88 1.43 39.10
CA GLU A 318 29.31 1.14 39.29
C GLU A 318 29.97 2.15 40.22
N GLY A 319 29.64 3.43 40.07
CA GLY A 319 30.07 4.51 40.98
C GLY A 319 29.68 4.29 42.44
N TRP A 320 28.48 3.76 42.72
CA TRP A 320 28.02 3.45 44.08
C TRP A 320 28.55 2.12 44.61
N TRP A 321 28.57 1.05 43.82
CA TRP A 321 29.23 -0.22 44.15
C TRP A 321 30.71 -0.02 44.50
N ASN A 322 31.41 0.88 43.80
CA ASN A 322 32.79 1.26 44.11
C ASN A 322 32.92 2.07 45.42
N LYS A 323 31.95 2.92 45.77
CA LYS A 323 31.92 3.61 47.09
C LYS A 323 31.59 2.66 48.24
N CYS A 324 30.78 1.64 47.99
CA CYS A 324 30.34 0.64 48.97
C CYS A 324 31.29 -0.56 49.10
N PHE A 325 32.39 -0.60 48.34
CA PHE A 325 33.31 -1.75 48.27
C PHE A 325 32.63 -3.08 47.94
N TYR A 326 31.62 -3.07 47.05
CA TYR A 326 30.94 -4.29 46.61
C TYR A 326 31.88 -5.16 45.77
N SER A 327 32.01 -6.42 46.17
CA SER A 327 32.75 -7.45 45.44
C SER A 327 32.16 -7.74 44.06
N ARG A 328 32.95 -8.38 43.20
CA ARG A 328 32.45 -8.90 41.93
C ARG A 328 31.27 -9.87 42.10
N SER A 329 31.27 -10.68 43.17
CA SER A 329 30.16 -11.60 43.44
C SER A 329 28.87 -10.87 43.80
N GLN A 330 28.94 -9.75 44.54
CA GLN A 330 27.77 -8.96 44.91
C GLN A 330 27.21 -8.16 43.71
N ARG A 331 28.07 -7.65 42.82
CA ARG A 331 27.63 -6.97 41.58
C ARG A 331 26.92 -7.95 40.64
N ASN A 332 27.47 -9.14 40.49
CA ASN A 332 26.89 -10.21 39.67
C ASN A 332 25.52 -10.74 40.18
N GLN A 333 25.05 -10.36 41.37
CA GLN A 333 23.71 -10.72 41.85
C GLN A 333 22.60 -9.89 41.17
N PHE A 334 22.93 -8.72 40.61
CA PHE A 334 22.01 -7.93 39.79
C PHE A 334 22.19 -8.31 38.31
N GLU A 335 21.66 -9.47 37.91
CA GLU A 335 21.85 -10.05 36.57
C GLU A 335 21.40 -9.09 35.45
N ALA A 336 20.34 -8.32 35.69
CA ALA A 336 19.83 -7.26 34.81
C ALA A 336 20.87 -6.18 34.42
N PHE A 337 21.98 -6.02 35.16
CA PHE A 337 23.09 -5.16 34.74
C PHE A 337 23.72 -5.60 33.42
N TYR A 338 23.68 -6.90 33.10
CA TYR A 338 24.31 -7.50 31.92
C TYR A 338 23.32 -7.78 30.79
N GLU A 339 22.07 -7.31 30.91
CA GLU A 339 21.04 -7.50 29.90
C GLU A 339 21.14 -6.46 28.77
N ASP A 340 21.17 -6.94 27.51
CA ASP A 340 21.29 -6.09 26.31
C ASP A 340 19.92 -5.62 25.76
N GLU A 341 18.81 -6.27 26.15
CA GLU A 341 17.45 -5.90 25.69
C GLU A 341 16.82 -4.83 26.59
N ILE A 342 16.84 -3.58 26.11
CA ILE A 342 16.48 -2.43 26.94
C ILE A 342 14.99 -2.11 26.84
N THR A 343 14.24 -2.57 27.85
CA THR A 343 12.79 -2.36 28.05
C THR A 343 12.49 -1.24 29.07
N GLU A 344 11.20 -0.88 29.21
CA GLU A 344 10.76 0.05 30.26
C GLU A 344 10.81 -0.61 31.66
N ASP A 345 10.61 -1.93 31.73
CA ASP A 345 10.72 -2.71 32.96
C ASP A 345 12.19 -2.83 33.42
N LEU A 346 13.13 -3.02 32.48
CA LEU A 346 14.56 -3.06 32.78
C LEU A 346 15.04 -1.74 33.38
N LEU A 347 14.57 -0.60 32.86
CA LEU A 347 14.85 0.72 33.44
C LEU A 347 14.33 0.82 34.88
N THR A 348 13.12 0.34 35.14
CA THR A 348 12.51 0.34 36.48
C THR A 348 13.36 -0.47 37.48
N LEU A 349 13.82 -1.67 37.09
CA LEU A 349 14.72 -2.50 37.91
C LEU A 349 16.07 -1.80 38.20
N HIS A 350 16.60 -1.02 37.24
CA HIS A 350 17.83 -0.26 37.44
C HIS A 350 17.66 0.92 38.40
N ASP A 351 16.53 1.65 38.34
CA ASP A 351 16.21 2.71 39.30
C ASP A 351 15.97 2.14 40.71
N GLU A 352 15.28 1.00 40.85
CA GLU A 352 15.09 0.33 42.14
C GLU A 352 16.42 -0.13 42.77
N GLU A 353 17.29 -0.79 41.99
CA GLU A 353 18.64 -1.18 42.43
C GLU A 353 19.48 0.05 42.81
N LEU A 354 19.40 1.13 42.04
CA LEU A 354 20.11 2.38 42.32
C LEU A 354 19.66 3.02 43.63
N VAL A 355 18.36 3.03 43.91
CA VAL A 355 17.80 3.48 45.20
C VAL A 355 18.24 2.55 46.33
N ARG A 356 18.22 1.22 46.14
CA ARG A 356 18.66 0.22 47.13
C ARG A 356 20.13 0.41 47.53
N VAL A 357 21.02 0.58 46.55
CA VAL A 357 22.46 0.77 46.80
C VAL A 357 22.74 2.15 47.42
N LYS A 358 22.02 3.21 47.00
CA LYS A 358 22.10 4.54 47.65
C LYS A 358 21.66 4.50 49.11
N GLY A 359 20.52 3.90 49.43
CA GLY A 359 20.04 3.73 50.81
C GLY A 359 20.97 2.88 51.67
N HIS A 360 21.60 1.85 51.10
CA HIS A 360 22.65 1.08 51.76
C HIS A 360 23.91 1.93 52.05
N TYR A 361 24.35 2.77 51.10
CA TYR A 361 25.46 3.71 51.33
C TYR A 361 25.15 4.70 52.45
N GLU A 362 23.98 5.35 52.42
CA GLU A 362 23.56 6.35 53.40
C GLU A 362 23.48 5.76 54.81
N THR A 363 22.87 4.58 54.96
CA THR A 363 22.79 3.85 56.23
C THR A 363 24.16 3.50 56.81
N ASN A 364 25.14 3.21 55.94
CA ASN A 364 26.49 2.76 56.32
C ASN A 364 27.57 3.83 56.17
N GLN A 365 27.21 5.09 55.88
CA GLN A 365 28.15 6.09 55.38
C GLN A 365 29.33 6.32 56.33
N GLU A 366 29.09 6.42 57.64
CA GLU A 366 30.14 6.62 58.65
C GLU A 366 31.25 5.56 58.56
N MET A 367 30.85 4.30 58.37
CA MET A 367 31.74 3.15 58.28
C MET A 367 32.44 3.11 56.93
N LEU A 368 31.71 3.28 55.83
CA LEU A 368 32.27 3.28 54.47
C LEU A 368 33.28 4.44 54.26
N ASP A 369 32.97 5.64 54.74
CA ASP A 369 33.91 6.77 54.72
C ASP A 369 35.11 6.55 55.66
N ALA A 370 34.97 5.77 56.73
CA ALA A 370 36.08 5.39 57.59
C ALA A 370 36.96 4.28 56.98
N VAL A 371 36.37 3.27 56.33
CA VAL A 371 37.09 2.26 55.51
C VAL A 371 37.87 2.96 54.41
N ARG A 372 37.25 3.90 53.70
CA ARG A 372 37.92 4.73 52.67
C ARG A 372 39.07 5.55 53.23
N LYS A 373 38.92 6.19 54.41
CA LYS A 373 40.02 6.90 55.10
C LYS A 373 41.16 5.93 55.49
N ARG A 374 40.82 4.71 55.90
CA ARG A 374 41.77 3.63 56.23
C ARG A 374 42.52 3.15 54.99
N GLU A 375 41.85 2.93 53.86
CA GLU A 375 42.49 2.69 52.56
C GLU A 375 43.40 3.85 52.12
N ASP A 376 42.96 5.10 52.25
CA ASP A 376 43.75 6.27 51.86
C ASP A 376 45.04 6.37 52.67
N MET A 377 45.00 6.02 53.96
CA MET A 377 46.18 5.93 54.82
C MET A 377 47.06 4.73 54.46
N TRP A 378 46.47 3.59 54.09
CA TRP A 378 47.18 2.41 53.59
C TRP A 378 47.94 2.70 52.29
N LYS A 379 47.26 3.29 51.30
CA LYS A 379 47.83 3.68 50.00
C LYS A 379 48.97 4.69 50.17
N LYS A 380 48.82 5.66 51.09
CA LYS A 380 49.91 6.60 51.47
C LYS A 380 51.07 5.90 52.18
N MET A 381 50.80 4.91 53.04
CA MET A 381 51.85 4.09 53.66
C MET A 381 52.66 3.33 52.59
N LEU A 382 51.99 2.63 51.67
CA LEU A 382 52.64 1.95 50.55
C LEU A 382 53.41 2.91 49.64
N GLU A 383 52.89 4.10 49.38
CA GLU A 383 53.60 5.12 48.60
C GLU A 383 54.92 5.56 49.29
N PHE A 384 54.91 5.72 50.62
CA PHE A 384 56.12 6.02 51.40
C PHE A 384 57.06 4.82 51.55
N GLU A 385 56.55 3.58 51.57
CA GLU A 385 57.36 2.36 51.48
C GLU A 385 58.10 2.31 50.13
N ARG A 386 57.40 2.58 49.01
CA ARG A 386 57.97 2.65 47.67
C ARG A 386 58.98 3.80 47.51
N LYS A 387 58.68 4.99 48.06
CA LYS A 387 59.64 6.12 48.10
C LYS A 387 60.87 5.80 48.94
N ALA A 388 60.72 5.07 50.06
CA ALA A 388 61.85 4.59 50.87
C ALA A 388 62.71 3.51 50.19
N ILE A 389 62.23 2.94 49.08
CA ILE A 389 62.93 1.93 48.26
C ILE A 389 63.80 2.57 47.15
N ASP A 390 63.50 3.81 46.73
CA ASP A 390 64.18 4.53 45.65
C ASP A 390 65.60 5.03 46.05
N PRO A 391 66.67 4.63 45.33
CA PRO A 391 68.02 5.14 45.55
C PRO A 391 68.16 6.67 45.42
N ASN A 392 67.34 7.32 44.59
CA ASN A 392 67.40 8.76 44.33
C ASN A 392 66.68 9.61 45.40
N ARG A 393 65.98 8.99 46.35
CA ARG A 393 65.19 9.66 47.42
C ARG A 393 65.96 10.78 48.15
N PHE A 394 67.28 10.64 48.29
CA PHE A 394 68.14 11.57 49.02
C PHE A 394 68.49 12.87 48.27
N ASN A 395 68.20 13.01 46.97
CA ASN A 395 68.47 14.22 46.19
C ASN A 395 67.49 15.40 46.48
N ASN A 396 66.55 15.23 47.41
CA ASN A 396 65.49 16.20 47.69
C ASN A 396 65.94 17.39 48.57
N ARG A 397 66.38 18.47 47.92
CA ARG A 397 66.73 19.76 48.54
C ARG A 397 65.47 20.54 48.98
N GLY A 398 64.94 20.24 50.17
CA GLY A 398 63.78 20.98 50.72
C GLY A 398 63.22 20.53 52.06
N GLY A 399 63.78 19.51 52.71
CA GLY A 399 63.28 19.00 54.00
C GLY A 399 62.12 18.00 53.90
N ASN A 400 61.62 17.71 52.69
CA ASN A 400 60.54 16.75 52.41
C ASN A 400 60.73 15.40 53.12
N LEU A 401 61.97 14.91 53.24
CA LEU A 401 62.31 13.65 53.91
C LEU A 401 61.89 13.62 55.40
N LEU A 402 61.93 14.77 56.08
CA LEU A 402 61.54 14.91 57.49
C LEU A 402 60.02 15.03 57.65
N GLU A 403 59.33 15.61 56.67
CA GLU A 403 57.86 15.64 56.66
C GLU A 403 57.29 14.26 56.26
N GLU A 404 57.89 13.58 55.29
CA GLU A 404 57.62 12.17 54.94
C GLU A 404 57.73 11.26 56.18
N GLU A 405 58.84 11.35 56.91
CA GLU A 405 59.07 10.58 58.14
C GLU A 405 58.08 10.98 59.27
N ARG A 406 57.74 12.27 59.39
CA ARG A 406 56.72 12.77 60.32
C ARG A 406 55.32 12.24 59.99
N ILE A 407 54.95 12.20 58.71
CA ILE A 407 53.67 11.66 58.24
C ILE A 407 53.65 10.14 58.39
N ARG A 408 54.73 9.42 58.06
CA ARG A 408 54.83 7.97 58.25
C ARG A 408 54.65 7.57 59.73
N ARG A 409 55.23 8.32 60.67
CA ARG A 409 55.01 8.11 62.11
C ARG A 409 53.58 8.39 62.56
N LYS A 410 52.86 9.32 61.92
CA LYS A 410 51.41 9.52 62.14
C LYS A 410 50.63 8.35 61.57
N LEU A 411 50.84 7.98 60.29
CA LEU A 411 50.19 6.84 59.64
C LEU A 411 50.35 5.56 60.46
N ASN A 412 51.57 5.18 60.85
CA ASN A 412 51.82 3.99 61.67
C ASN A 412 51.15 4.03 63.07
N LYS A 413 50.75 5.22 63.56
CA LYS A 413 50.05 5.39 64.85
C LYS A 413 48.52 5.52 64.69
N ASP A 414 48.06 6.06 63.57
CA ASP A 414 46.66 6.43 63.34
C ASP A 414 45.93 5.42 62.43
N LEU A 415 46.66 4.62 61.64
CA LEU A 415 46.13 3.48 60.87
C LEU A 415 45.60 2.37 61.82
N PRO A 416 46.35 1.84 62.80
CA PRO A 416 45.81 0.82 63.72
C PRO A 416 44.62 1.33 64.56
N LYS A 417 44.56 2.65 64.83
CA LYS A 417 43.43 3.25 65.53
C LYS A 417 42.16 3.34 64.69
N ILE A 418 42.28 3.60 63.38
CA ILE A 418 41.09 3.59 62.53
C ILE A 418 40.64 2.15 62.25
N GLU A 419 41.58 1.19 62.17
CA GLU A 419 41.28 -0.25 62.10
C GLU A 419 40.52 -0.72 63.35
N GLN A 420 41.02 -0.40 64.56
CA GLN A 420 40.31 -0.72 65.81
C GLN A 420 38.93 -0.05 65.88
N LYS A 421 38.84 1.27 65.62
CA LYS A 421 37.55 1.99 65.65
C LYS A 421 36.55 1.50 64.60
N LEU A 422 37.04 0.95 63.49
CA LEU A 422 36.20 0.29 62.50
C LEU A 422 35.68 -1.04 63.04
N SER A 423 36.53 -1.88 63.66
CA SER A 423 36.10 -3.10 64.35
C SER A 423 35.00 -2.80 65.38
N ASP A 424 35.27 -1.88 66.32
CA ASP A 424 34.32 -1.48 67.38
C ASP A 424 32.95 -1.05 66.80
N ARG A 425 32.95 -0.29 65.69
CA ARG A 425 31.75 0.28 65.05
C ARG A 425 31.02 -0.73 64.14
N ILE A 426 31.75 -1.68 63.57
CA ILE A 426 31.23 -2.75 62.72
C ILE A 426 30.62 -3.86 63.58
N GLU A 427 31.28 -4.27 64.67
CA GLU A 427 30.72 -5.22 65.64
C GLU A 427 29.41 -4.69 66.26
N GLU A 428 29.32 -3.37 66.49
CA GLU A 428 28.09 -2.70 66.87
C GLU A 428 27.02 -2.75 65.76
N TYR A 429 27.40 -2.58 64.49
CA TYR A 429 26.48 -2.65 63.35
C TYR A 429 25.97 -4.08 63.09
N GLU A 430 26.85 -5.08 63.05
CA GLU A 430 26.49 -6.49 62.84
C GLU A 430 25.54 -6.97 63.94
N ARG A 431 25.71 -6.48 65.19
CA ARG A 431 24.80 -6.74 66.32
C ARG A 431 23.47 -6.00 66.23
N GLN A 432 23.41 -4.84 65.58
CA GLN A 432 22.18 -4.04 65.44
C GLN A 432 21.32 -4.47 64.24
N THR A 433 21.94 -4.84 63.12
CA THR A 433 21.20 -5.22 61.89
C THR A 433 21.09 -6.72 61.66
N GLY A 434 21.93 -7.52 62.33
CA GLY A 434 22.02 -8.97 62.07
C GLY A 434 22.67 -9.31 60.71
N THR A 435 23.31 -8.34 60.05
CA THR A 435 23.96 -8.52 58.74
C THR A 435 25.45 -8.27 58.82
N GLU A 436 26.26 -9.16 58.22
CA GLU A 436 27.72 -9.02 58.19
C GLU A 436 28.17 -7.82 57.34
N PHE A 437 29.19 -7.09 57.80
CA PHE A 437 29.72 -5.95 57.07
C PHE A 437 30.86 -6.38 56.14
N LEU A 438 30.52 -6.59 54.87
CA LEU A 438 31.43 -7.07 53.83
C LEU A 438 32.13 -5.93 53.08
N VAL A 439 33.45 -6.04 52.94
CA VAL A 439 34.33 -5.16 52.16
C VAL A 439 35.08 -6.03 51.16
N ASP A 440 34.84 -5.79 49.86
CA ASP A 440 35.27 -6.65 48.75
C ASP A 440 34.89 -8.14 48.94
N GLY A 441 33.75 -8.38 49.61
CA GLY A 441 33.18 -9.72 49.80
C GLY A 441 33.71 -10.49 51.01
N CYS A 442 34.68 -9.93 51.74
CA CYS A 442 35.18 -10.47 53.01
C CYS A 442 34.73 -9.60 54.18
N ARG A 443 34.63 -10.15 55.40
CA ARG A 443 34.42 -9.32 56.60
C ARG A 443 35.62 -8.37 56.78
N PHE A 444 35.36 -7.15 57.25
CA PHE A 444 36.37 -6.07 57.27
C PHE A 444 37.71 -6.46 57.95
N MET A 445 37.66 -7.21 59.06
CA MET A 445 38.87 -7.63 59.78
C MET A 445 39.69 -8.66 59.00
N ASP A 446 39.04 -9.56 58.26
CA ASP A 446 39.72 -10.53 57.39
C ASP A 446 40.34 -9.84 56.16
N TYR A 447 39.64 -8.85 55.58
CA TYR A 447 40.17 -7.98 54.53
C TYR A 447 41.44 -7.23 55.02
N VAL A 448 41.41 -6.64 56.22
CA VAL A 448 42.56 -5.95 56.81
C VAL A 448 43.73 -6.92 57.06
N ALA A 449 43.45 -8.09 57.64
CA ALA A 449 44.47 -9.10 57.92
C ALA A 449 45.12 -9.64 56.64
N ALA A 450 44.32 -9.97 55.61
CA ALA A 450 44.80 -10.43 54.31
C ALA A 450 45.69 -9.37 53.63
N GLN A 451 45.31 -8.10 53.70
CA GLN A 451 46.08 -7.01 53.09
C GLN A 451 47.41 -6.74 53.83
N TRP A 452 47.44 -6.86 55.16
CA TRP A 452 48.68 -6.84 55.95
C TRP A 452 49.59 -8.03 55.59
N ALA A 453 49.04 -9.25 55.48
CA ALA A 453 49.79 -10.45 55.13
C ALA A 453 50.37 -10.39 53.70
N ALA A 454 49.60 -9.88 52.72
CA ALA A 454 50.07 -9.66 51.35
C ALA A 454 51.26 -8.69 51.31
N HIS A 455 51.17 -7.55 52.01
CA HIS A 455 52.26 -6.57 52.11
C HIS A 455 53.48 -7.11 52.86
N GLU A 456 53.31 -7.97 53.87
CA GLU A 456 54.44 -8.61 54.54
C GLU A 456 55.16 -9.61 53.61
N ASN A 457 54.40 -10.34 52.79
CA ASN A 457 54.93 -11.28 51.80
C ASN A 457 55.60 -10.58 50.61
N GLU A 458 55.03 -9.50 50.08
CA GLU A 458 55.70 -8.61 49.11
C GLU A 458 57.05 -8.14 49.66
N LYS A 459 57.11 -7.76 50.94
CA LYS A 459 58.34 -7.37 51.64
C LYS A 459 59.25 -8.54 52.05
N LYS A 460 58.86 -9.79 51.84
CA LYS A 460 59.76 -10.96 51.86
C LYS A 460 60.34 -11.17 50.46
N VAL A 461 59.49 -11.22 49.43
CA VAL A 461 59.90 -11.33 48.01
C VAL A 461 60.90 -10.25 47.63
N ILE A 462 60.62 -8.96 47.89
CA ILE A 462 61.54 -7.85 47.57
C ILE A 462 62.90 -7.99 48.31
N LYS A 463 62.94 -8.60 49.51
CA LYS A 463 64.22 -8.86 50.21
C LYS A 463 64.98 -10.01 49.55
N GLU A 464 64.28 -11.06 49.14
CA GLU A 464 64.86 -12.24 48.49
C GLU A 464 65.34 -11.92 47.06
N GLU A 465 64.59 -11.14 46.31
CA GLU A 465 65.01 -10.56 45.03
C GLU A 465 66.26 -9.69 45.20
N ARG A 466 66.29 -8.80 46.20
CA ARG A 466 67.50 -8.00 46.52
C ARG A 466 68.69 -8.86 46.93
N LEU A 467 68.46 -9.97 47.63
CA LEU A 467 69.51 -10.91 48.02
C LEU A 467 70.02 -11.69 46.80
N ASN A 468 69.13 -12.15 45.92
CA ASN A 468 69.48 -12.91 44.72
C ASN A 468 70.07 -12.02 43.62
N ALA A 469 69.67 -10.75 43.52
CA ALA A 469 70.33 -9.75 42.69
C ALA A 469 71.76 -9.47 43.20
N ARG A 470 71.97 -9.39 44.52
CA ARG A 470 73.32 -9.30 45.10
C ARG A 470 74.16 -10.55 44.81
N LYS A 471 73.60 -11.75 44.98
CA LYS A 471 74.27 -13.01 44.59
C LYS A 471 74.66 -12.99 43.12
N ARG A 472 73.74 -12.66 42.21
CA ARG A 472 74.03 -12.55 40.76
C ARG A 472 75.12 -11.53 40.46
N ILE A 473 75.14 -10.37 41.10
CA ILE A 473 76.23 -9.39 40.95
C ILE A 473 77.56 -9.99 41.44
N THR A 474 77.59 -10.69 42.58
CA THR A 474 78.80 -11.36 43.07
C THR A 474 79.24 -12.52 42.17
N GLU A 475 78.30 -13.30 41.62
CA GLU A 475 78.55 -14.38 40.64
C GLU A 475 79.10 -13.79 39.32
N GLU A 476 78.57 -12.67 38.85
CA GLU A 476 79.00 -11.95 37.65
C GLU A 476 80.39 -11.29 37.85
N GLU A 477 80.65 -10.71 39.03
CA GLU A 477 81.97 -10.22 39.45
C GLU A 477 83.01 -11.34 39.59
N MET A 478 82.60 -12.53 40.03
CA MET A 478 83.46 -13.73 40.09
C MET A 478 83.71 -14.35 38.71
N LEU A 479 82.76 -14.28 37.78
CA LEU A 479 82.86 -14.87 36.45
C LEU A 479 83.60 -13.98 35.44
N HIS A 480 83.42 -12.65 35.51
CA HIS A 480 84.03 -11.69 34.58
C HIS A 480 85.20 -10.89 35.18
N GLY A 481 85.43 -10.98 36.49
CA GLY A 481 86.48 -10.25 37.20
C GLY A 481 86.08 -8.82 37.56
N SER A 482 86.24 -8.45 38.83
CA SER A 482 85.88 -7.11 39.31
C SER A 482 86.87 -6.03 38.84
N LYS A 483 86.34 -4.94 38.29
CA LYS A 483 87.13 -3.74 37.96
C LYS A 483 87.44 -2.97 39.25
N PRO A 484 88.73 -2.71 39.61
CA PRO A 484 89.07 -2.09 40.87
C PRO A 484 88.71 -0.59 40.89
N SER A 485 87.58 -0.26 41.51
CA SER A 485 87.18 1.13 41.76
C SER A 485 88.04 1.75 42.88
N THR A 486 88.70 2.87 42.60
CA THR A 486 89.74 3.42 43.48
C THR A 486 89.22 4.48 44.46
N PRO A 487 89.64 4.46 45.75
CA PRO A 487 89.20 5.44 46.74
C PRO A 487 89.89 6.80 46.52
N THR A 488 89.17 7.74 45.91
CA THR A 488 89.72 9.06 45.54
C THR A 488 89.85 9.99 46.76
N LYS A 489 91.09 10.29 47.15
CA LYS A 489 91.43 11.28 48.19
C LYS A 489 91.20 12.72 47.73
N ARG A 490 90.79 13.61 48.65
CA ARG A 490 91.20 15.02 48.67
C ARG A 490 91.65 15.43 50.09
N ARG A 491 92.48 16.48 50.18
CA ARG A 491 93.17 16.97 51.40
C ARG A 491 92.68 18.36 51.78
N PHE A 492 92.66 18.68 53.07
CA PHE A 492 93.06 19.96 53.73
C PHE A 492 93.01 19.67 55.26
N VAL A 493 94.02 19.78 56.14
CA VAL A 493 95.22 20.63 56.37
C VAL A 493 94.96 21.72 57.43
N GLY A 494 95.67 21.60 58.57
CA GLY A 494 95.69 22.54 59.70
C GLY A 494 94.72 22.19 60.85
N LEU A 495 95.07 22.20 62.14
CA LEU A 495 96.39 22.28 62.81
C LEU A 495 96.41 21.30 64.02
N THR A 496 97.59 20.99 64.57
CA THR A 496 97.76 20.31 65.87
C THR A 496 98.15 21.33 66.96
N PRO A 497 98.09 20.95 68.25
CA PRO A 497 99.32 20.42 68.85
C PRO A 497 99.17 19.16 69.71
N THR A 498 100.31 18.50 69.84
CA THR A 498 100.62 17.30 70.62
C THR A 498 100.29 17.37 72.13
N LYS A 499 99.87 16.21 72.69
CA LYS A 499 100.61 15.49 73.74
C LYS A 499 99.98 14.12 74.04
N THR A 500 100.82 13.10 74.19
CA THR A 500 100.48 11.82 74.84
C THR A 500 101.20 11.75 76.19
N PRO A 501 100.78 10.84 77.08
CA PRO A 501 101.63 9.65 77.26
C PRO A 501 100.85 8.33 77.27
N LYS A 502 101.56 7.22 77.04
CA LYS A 502 101.04 5.85 77.19
C LYS A 502 100.95 5.48 78.69
N ARG A 503 99.92 4.71 79.08
CA ARG A 503 100.09 3.61 80.04
C ARG A 503 99.09 2.47 79.82
N LEU A 504 99.57 1.28 80.20
CA LEU A 504 99.01 -0.07 80.24
C LEU A 504 97.48 -0.11 80.48
N ARG A 505 96.66 -0.85 79.72
CA ARG A 505 96.60 -2.32 79.50
C ARG A 505 96.10 -3.09 80.74
N GLY A 506 94.83 -3.49 80.66
CA GLY A 506 94.13 -4.36 81.61
C GLY A 506 92.71 -3.86 81.87
N ALA A 507 91.63 -4.63 81.88
CA ALA A 507 91.20 -5.87 81.20
C ALA A 507 89.85 -6.25 81.86
N ASN A 508 88.77 -6.25 81.08
CA ASN A 508 87.47 -6.92 81.33
C ASN A 508 86.62 -6.54 82.58
N GLY A 509 85.29 -6.62 82.43
CA GLY A 509 84.28 -6.22 83.44
C GLY A 509 83.56 -4.93 83.01
N SER A 510 82.38 -4.90 82.35
CA SER A 510 81.10 -5.63 82.47
C SER A 510 80.05 -4.90 83.35
N VAL A 511 78.79 -4.96 82.91
CA VAL A 511 77.51 -4.57 83.53
C VAL A 511 77.23 -3.13 84.06
N ALA A 512 76.16 -2.56 83.47
CA ALA A 512 75.01 -1.90 84.11
C ALA A 512 75.13 -0.63 85.01
N ALA A 513 74.71 0.49 84.42
CA ALA A 513 73.64 1.39 84.90
C ALA A 513 73.61 1.99 86.33
N SER A 514 73.89 3.32 86.39
CA SER A 514 73.27 4.31 87.31
C SER A 514 73.62 4.24 88.81
N PRO A 515 73.31 5.26 89.66
CA PRO A 515 72.56 6.51 89.41
C PRO A 515 73.25 7.84 89.83
N ARG A 516 72.45 8.91 89.78
CA ARG A 516 72.46 10.23 90.48
C ARG A 516 73.04 10.20 91.93
N LEU A 517 73.51 11.29 92.58
CA LEU A 517 73.54 12.76 92.30
C LEU A 517 74.49 13.52 93.30
N TYR A 518 74.48 14.87 93.20
CA TYR A 518 74.70 15.89 94.27
C TYR A 518 76.07 16.62 94.42
N MET A 519 76.05 17.91 94.04
CA MET A 519 76.64 19.16 94.64
C MET A 519 78.17 19.26 94.92
N SER A 520 78.80 20.44 95.11
CA SER A 520 78.38 21.87 95.18
C SER A 520 79.43 22.74 94.43
N SER A 521 79.27 24.01 94.03
CA SER A 521 78.92 25.20 94.84
C SER A 521 78.54 26.45 94.00
N ALA A 522 78.06 27.48 94.71
CA ALA A 522 77.54 28.81 94.37
C ALA A 522 78.49 29.76 93.56
N HIS A 523 78.11 30.96 93.07
CA HIS A 523 77.11 31.94 93.54
C HIS A 523 76.36 32.77 92.44
N SER A 524 75.12 33.20 92.79
CA SER A 524 74.27 34.38 92.42
C SER A 524 74.77 35.43 91.39
N SER A 525 73.97 36.23 90.64
CA SER A 525 72.71 37.00 90.91
C SER A 525 72.11 37.59 89.58
N ILE A 526 70.98 38.34 89.42
CA ILE A 526 69.74 38.68 90.19
C ILE A 526 68.65 39.30 89.23
N MET A 527 67.35 38.98 89.43
CA MET A 527 66.08 39.70 89.06
C MET A 527 65.84 40.29 87.61
N PRO A 528 64.64 40.83 87.25
CA PRO A 528 63.35 40.13 87.11
C PRO A 528 62.52 40.44 85.80
N SER A 529 61.28 39.91 85.73
CA SER A 529 60.22 40.08 84.70
C SER A 529 59.47 41.47 84.77
N PRO A 530 58.39 41.86 83.99
CA PRO A 530 57.31 41.04 83.37
C PRO A 530 56.53 41.54 82.08
N ARG A 531 55.50 40.77 81.68
CA ARG A 531 54.15 41.14 81.12
C ARG A 531 53.87 41.51 79.62
N ALA A 532 53.31 40.53 78.89
CA ALA A 532 51.89 40.39 78.44
C ALA A 532 51.10 41.41 77.54
N SER A 533 50.58 40.86 76.41
CA SER A 533 49.17 40.90 75.91
C SER A 533 48.64 41.98 74.92
N ARG A 534 47.52 41.62 74.23
CA ARG A 534 46.60 42.41 73.34
C ARG A 534 47.12 42.71 71.90
N THR A 535 46.32 42.81 70.82
CA THR A 535 44.86 42.57 70.58
C THR A 535 44.59 42.14 69.10
N LYS A 536 43.32 41.84 68.72
CA LYS A 536 42.88 41.52 67.33
C LYS A 536 42.58 42.80 66.48
N PRO A 537 41.82 42.74 65.35
CA PRO A 537 42.25 43.04 63.97
C PRO A 537 41.75 44.42 63.45
N PRO A 538 41.75 44.68 62.12
CA PRO A 538 40.46 44.63 61.41
C PRO A 538 40.52 44.15 59.93
N THR A 539 39.40 44.29 59.24
CA THR A 539 39.11 43.93 57.83
C THR A 539 39.57 44.98 56.80
N GLY A 540 39.64 44.58 55.53
CA GLY A 540 39.80 45.47 54.36
C GLY A 540 39.52 44.71 53.06
N ALA A 541 39.02 45.38 52.01
CA ALA A 541 38.54 44.73 50.78
C ALA A 541 38.88 45.50 49.48
N SER A 542 38.65 44.83 48.35
CA SER A 542 38.51 45.35 46.96
C SER A 542 39.72 45.40 46.00
N THR A 543 39.39 45.41 44.70
CA THR A 543 40.19 45.76 43.49
C THR A 543 41.23 44.78 42.91
N ALA A 544 40.74 43.95 41.97
CA ALA A 544 41.15 43.87 40.56
C ALA A 544 42.63 43.91 40.09
N ARG A 545 43.03 42.91 39.27
CA ARG A 545 43.41 43.11 37.84
C ARG A 545 43.70 41.80 37.07
N THR A 546 43.58 41.86 35.74
CA THR A 546 44.01 40.82 34.78
C THR A 546 45.38 41.13 34.16
N PRO A 547 46.06 40.13 33.58
CA PRO A 547 46.22 40.07 32.11
C PRO A 547 45.94 38.65 31.54
N LYS A 548 45.62 38.37 30.26
CA LYS A 548 46.23 38.74 28.94
C LYS A 548 47.65 38.13 28.77
N ARG A 549 48.06 37.53 27.62
CA ARG A 549 47.50 37.40 26.25
C ARG A 549 48.31 36.35 25.41
N LEU A 550 47.81 35.99 24.22
CA LEU A 550 48.50 35.41 23.01
C LEU A 550 48.63 33.87 22.90
N ARG A 551 48.81 33.26 21.71
CA ARG A 551 48.29 33.44 20.30
C ARG A 551 48.96 32.38 19.41
N ASN A 552 48.30 31.85 18.36
CA ASN A 552 48.82 31.82 16.97
C ASN A 552 47.89 31.11 15.94
N THR A 553 48.12 31.45 14.67
CA THR A 553 47.51 30.92 13.43
C THR A 553 48.58 30.93 12.33
N PRO A 554 48.55 30.00 11.36
CA PRO A 554 48.31 30.40 9.95
C PRO A 554 47.44 29.36 9.19
N ALA A 555 47.16 29.42 7.88
CA ALA A 555 46.89 30.49 6.89
C ALA A 555 47.18 29.97 5.45
N ARG A 556 46.14 29.44 4.79
CA ARG A 556 45.82 29.41 3.33
C ARG A 556 46.90 29.74 2.27
N ASN A 557 47.07 28.88 1.25
CA ASN A 557 47.24 29.28 -0.17
C ASN A 557 46.91 28.14 -1.17
N ALA A 558 47.04 28.35 -2.51
CA ALA A 558 46.34 27.54 -3.54
C ALA A 558 47.03 27.41 -4.93
N GLN A 559 46.42 26.58 -5.82
CA GLN A 559 46.44 26.52 -7.31
C GLN A 559 47.14 25.36 -8.10
N ARG A 560 46.33 24.79 -9.03
CA ARG A 560 46.57 24.35 -10.44
C ARG A 560 47.45 23.12 -10.85
N LYS A 561 46.71 22.09 -11.32
CA LYS A 561 46.59 21.62 -12.76
C LYS A 561 47.63 20.63 -13.36
N VAL A 562 47.10 19.67 -14.15
CA VAL A 562 47.62 18.98 -15.40
C VAL A 562 47.69 17.43 -15.33
N LEU A 563 47.02 16.75 -16.31
CA LEU A 563 47.14 15.38 -16.93
C LEU A 563 47.73 14.19 -16.12
N GLY A 564 47.25 12.93 -16.18
CA GLY A 564 46.24 12.19 -17.00
C GLY A 564 46.12 10.73 -16.44
N ASP A 565 45.70 9.64 -17.12
CA ASP A 565 45.10 9.35 -18.45
C ASP A 565 44.58 7.86 -18.48
N LYS A 566 43.53 7.56 -19.27
CA LYS A 566 43.03 6.25 -19.81
C LYS A 566 42.43 5.09 -18.96
N ASN A 567 41.47 4.42 -19.66
CA ASN A 567 40.83 3.10 -19.49
C ASN A 567 39.91 2.87 -18.26
N GLY A 568 38.73 2.22 -18.40
CA GLY A 568 38.04 1.72 -19.60
C GLY A 568 36.78 0.87 -19.25
N THR A 569 35.90 0.64 -20.24
CA THR A 569 34.51 0.09 -20.13
C THR A 569 33.55 1.01 -19.33
N GLY A 570 32.21 1.03 -19.48
CA GLY A 570 31.23 0.28 -20.28
C GLY A 570 29.94 0.14 -19.43
N SER A 571 28.69 0.31 -19.90
CA SER A 571 28.12 0.47 -21.24
C SER A 571 26.97 1.52 -21.21
N SER A 572 26.37 1.86 -22.35
CA SER A 572 25.23 2.79 -22.45
C SER A 572 24.22 2.40 -23.53
N SER A 573 22.93 2.71 -23.33
CA SER A 573 22.05 3.33 -24.33
C SER A 573 20.59 3.37 -23.88
N ALA A 574 19.93 4.52 -24.08
CA ALA A 574 18.49 4.66 -24.29
C ALA A 574 18.21 6.08 -24.80
N PHE A 575 18.09 6.28 -26.11
CA PHE A 575 17.41 7.44 -26.69
C PHE A 575 16.99 7.12 -28.14
N SER A 576 15.79 7.51 -28.51
CA SER A 576 15.11 7.08 -29.74
C SER A 576 14.84 8.26 -30.67
N THR A 577 15.11 8.09 -31.97
CA THR A 577 14.62 9.02 -33.02
C THR A 577 14.28 8.25 -34.29
N SER A 578 13.26 8.73 -35.01
CA SER A 578 12.64 8.12 -36.21
C SER A 578 13.54 8.05 -37.45
N THR A 579 13.28 7.11 -38.38
CA THR A 579 12.77 7.41 -39.75
C THR A 579 12.50 6.16 -40.62
N VAL A 580 11.89 6.41 -41.79
CA VAL A 580 11.10 5.51 -42.67
C VAL A 580 11.93 4.67 -43.67
N SER A 581 11.30 3.60 -44.21
CA SER A 581 11.49 3.00 -45.57
C SER A 581 12.56 1.92 -45.80
N GLY A 582 12.23 0.84 -46.55
CA GLY A 582 13.29 0.04 -47.20
C GLY A 582 13.09 -1.36 -47.87
N GLY A 583 11.90 -1.89 -48.17
CA GLY A 583 11.75 -3.15 -48.96
C GLY A 583 12.06 -4.48 -48.22
N HIS A 584 12.06 -5.66 -48.85
CA HIS A 584 11.72 -6.00 -50.26
C HIS A 584 11.40 -7.52 -50.43
N THR A 585 10.23 -7.89 -50.98
CA THR A 585 9.94 -9.20 -51.59
C THR A 585 8.92 -9.02 -52.74
N GLN A 586 8.94 -9.91 -53.73
CA GLN A 586 8.17 -9.80 -55.00
C GLN A 586 7.39 -11.10 -55.33
N SER A 587 6.67 -11.07 -56.46
CA SER A 587 5.94 -12.19 -57.12
C SER A 587 4.49 -12.40 -56.63
N ASN A 588 3.44 -12.38 -57.47
CA ASN A 588 3.41 -12.07 -58.92
C ASN A 588 2.00 -11.61 -59.39
N ASN A 589 1.97 -10.92 -60.54
CA ASN A 589 0.93 -10.76 -61.59
C ASN A 589 -0.41 -11.56 -61.44
N MET A 590 -1.62 -11.13 -61.86
CA MET A 590 -2.22 -9.94 -62.52
C MET A 590 -3.78 -10.19 -62.55
N SER A 591 -4.73 -9.39 -63.07
CA SER A 591 -4.69 -8.10 -63.81
C SER A 591 -5.97 -7.25 -63.72
N THR A 592 -5.81 -5.98 -64.14
CA THR A 592 -6.71 -5.03 -64.85
C THR A 592 -7.87 -5.64 -65.68
N LEU A 593 -9.01 -4.96 -65.97
CA LEU A 593 -9.27 -3.50 -66.16
C LEU A 593 -10.77 -3.13 -65.88
N SER A 594 -11.21 -1.90 -66.20
CA SER A 594 -12.34 -1.20 -65.55
C SER A 594 -13.41 -0.55 -66.46
N VAL A 595 -14.66 -0.52 -65.97
CA VAL A 595 -15.68 0.56 -66.10
C VAL A 595 -16.16 0.99 -67.51
N THR A 596 -17.46 0.78 -67.82
CA THR A 596 -18.41 1.85 -68.22
C THR A 596 -19.87 1.38 -68.29
N SER A 597 -20.79 2.35 -68.37
CA SER A 597 -22.27 2.29 -68.32
C SER A 597 -22.99 1.72 -69.55
N SER A 598 -24.24 1.25 -69.37
CA SER A 598 -25.44 1.80 -70.07
C SER A 598 -26.75 1.14 -69.57
N CYS A 599 -27.91 1.57 -70.09
CA CYS A 599 -29.27 1.23 -69.62
C CYS A 599 -30.15 0.67 -70.75
N GLY A 600 -31.11 -0.23 -70.46
CA GLY A 600 -32.14 -0.62 -71.45
C GLY A 600 -33.00 -1.87 -71.16
N THR A 601 -34.29 -1.65 -70.88
CA THR A 601 -35.48 -2.39 -71.36
C THR A 601 -35.53 -3.94 -71.45
N TYR A 602 -36.38 -4.54 -70.59
CA TYR A 602 -37.69 -5.20 -70.89
C TYR A 602 -37.86 -6.26 -72.02
N THR A 603 -38.87 -7.15 -71.84
CA THR A 603 -39.31 -8.30 -72.69
C THR A 603 -38.26 -9.41 -72.88
N ASP A 604 -38.42 -10.66 -72.42
CA ASP A 604 -39.52 -11.66 -72.46
C ASP A 604 -39.69 -12.36 -73.82
N PHE A 605 -39.41 -13.68 -73.86
CA PHE A 605 -40.30 -14.68 -74.48
C PHE A 605 -39.96 -16.14 -74.09
N ALA A 606 -40.97 -16.84 -73.57
CA ALA A 606 -41.24 -18.30 -73.49
C ALA A 606 -40.14 -19.39 -73.71
N THR A 607 -40.23 -20.47 -72.93
CA THR A 607 -40.51 -21.82 -73.49
C THR A 607 -41.00 -22.82 -72.41
N ARG A 608 -41.64 -23.91 -72.86
CA ARG A 608 -42.06 -25.12 -72.11
C ARG A 608 -43.26 -25.00 -71.15
N GLY A 609 -44.44 -25.37 -71.65
CA GLY A 609 -45.23 -26.40 -70.99
C GLY A 609 -44.94 -27.78 -71.63
N PRO A 610 -45.76 -28.83 -71.39
CA PRO A 610 -46.86 -28.93 -70.43
C PRO A 610 -46.67 -30.12 -69.46
N LEU A 611 -47.53 -30.26 -68.43
CA LEU A 611 -48.31 -31.49 -68.18
C LEU A 611 -49.30 -31.34 -67.00
N ARG A 612 -50.22 -32.32 -66.95
CA ARG A 612 -51.26 -32.61 -65.93
C ARG A 612 -50.67 -32.62 -64.49
N ILE A 613 -51.46 -32.43 -63.43
CA ILE A 613 -52.90 -32.75 -63.22
C ILE A 613 -53.70 -31.53 -62.80
#